data_AF-A0A6M0T627-F1
#
_entry.id   AF-A0A6M0T627-F1
#
_cell.length_a   1.000
_cell.length_b   1.000
_cell.length_c   1.000
_cell.angle_alpha   90.00
_cell.angle_beta   90.00
_cell.angle_gamma   90.00
#
_symmetry.space_group_name_H-M   'P 1'
#
loop_
_entity.id
_entity.type
_entity.pdbx_description
1 polymer ?
#
loop_
_entity_poly.entity_id
_entity_poly.type
_entity_poly.pdbx_seq_one_letter_code
_entity_poly.pdbx_strand_id
1 'polypeptide(L)'
;MINLFIYIAAILLMFIICIQGIKIAFKAPYKIKIVSIIIYFLMIMKFISLTLLVVINNIRNLYWLKWIYFFDFIAVPITILICFYICVKNNKFSLNYIICIIALISSVLMFFISKYSLNIDMFNKQYYIMELLTPIN
;
A
#
# COMPACT_ATOMS: atom_id res chain seq x y z
N MET A 1 22.71 -12.79 0.16
CA MET A 1 23.11 -12.26 -1.16
C MET A 1 22.07 -12.56 -2.23
N ILE A 2 21.88 -13.81 -2.68
CA ILE A 2 20.82 -14.15 -3.68
C ILE A 2 19.42 -13.66 -3.27
N ASN A 3 19.02 -13.85 -2.02
CA ASN A 3 17.71 -13.38 -1.53
C ASN A 3 17.55 -11.86 -1.62
N LEU A 4 18.62 -11.09 -1.40
CA LEU A 4 18.61 -9.63 -1.50
C LEU A 4 18.50 -9.19 -2.97
N PHE A 5 19.18 -9.86 -3.90
CA PHE A 5 19.03 -9.57 -5.32
C PHE A 5 17.62 -9.86 -5.82
N ILE A 6 17.03 -10.99 -5.41
CA ILE A 6 15.64 -11.34 -5.73
C ILE A 6 14.68 -10.28 -5.16
N TYR A 7 14.91 -9.86 -3.92
CA TYR A 7 14.09 -8.83 -3.27
C TYR A 7 14.15 -7.48 -4.01
N ILE A 8 15.34 -7.01 -4.37
CA ILE A 8 15.53 -5.76 -5.14
C ILE A 8 14.90 -5.88 -6.52
N ALA A 9 15.12 -7.01 -7.21
CA ALA A 9 14.51 -7.26 -8.52
C ALA A 9 12.98 -7.25 -8.45
N ALA A 10 12.39 -7.85 -7.40
CA ALA A 10 10.96 -7.81 -7.16
C ALA A 10 10.45 -6.38 -6.93
N ILE A 11 11.14 -5.57 -6.13
CA ILE A 11 10.77 -4.16 -5.93
C ILE A 11 10.77 -3.38 -7.25
N LEU A 12 11.83 -3.53 -8.06
CA LEU A 12 11.94 -2.86 -9.36
C LEU A 12 10.83 -3.29 -10.31
N LEU A 13 10.53 -4.59 -10.36
CA LEU A 13 9.43 -5.13 -11.16
C LEU A 13 8.08 -4.54 -10.73
N MET A 14 7.84 -4.41 -9.42
CA MET A 14 6.60 -3.81 -8.91
C MET A 14 6.48 -2.33 -9.28
N PHE A 15 7.58 -1.55 -9.25
CA PHE A 15 7.57 -0.17 -9.74
C PHE A 15 7.17 -0.09 -11.23
N ILE A 16 7.70 -0.97 -12.07
CA ILE A 16 7.35 -1.02 -13.50
C ILE A 16 5.85 -1.29 -13.67
N ILE A 17 5.31 -2.27 -12.94
CA ILE A 17 3.88 -2.59 -12.95
C ILE A 17 3.04 -1.39 -12.53
N CYS A 18 3.41 -0.69 -11.45
CA CYS A 18 2.70 0.50 -11.00
C CYS A 18 2.70 1.62 -12.05
N ILE A 19 3.84 1.89 -12.70
CA ILE A 19 3.93 2.92 -13.75
C ILE A 19 3.06 2.56 -14.95
N GLN A 20 3.07 1.29 -15.38
CA GLN A 20 2.19 0.82 -16.45
C GLN A 20 0.71 0.92 -16.05
N GLY A 21 0.39 0.55 -14.81
CA GLY A 21 -0.95 0.67 -14.23
C GLY A 21 -1.48 2.10 -14.25
N ILE A 22 -0.64 3.08 -13.90
CA ILE A 22 -0.99 4.51 -13.98
C ILE A 22 -1.29 4.92 -15.43
N LYS A 23 -0.47 4.51 -16.41
CA LYS A 23 -0.71 4.81 -17.83
C LYS A 23 -2.08 4.29 -18.30
N ILE A 24 -2.49 3.11 -17.82
CA ILE A 24 -3.79 2.52 -18.12
C ILE A 24 -4.91 3.28 -17.39
N ALA A 25 -4.71 3.63 -16.13
CA ALA A 25 -5.65 4.43 -15.33
C ALA A 25 -5.98 5.78 -15.99
N PHE A 26 -5.01 6.41 -16.66
CA PHE A 26 -5.25 7.65 -17.43
C PHE A 26 -6.22 7.49 -18.61
N LYS A 27 -6.49 6.27 -19.08
CA LYS A 27 -7.49 5.99 -20.13
C LYS A 27 -8.89 5.70 -19.56
N ALA A 28 -9.02 5.53 -18.25
CA ALA A 28 -10.28 5.20 -17.58
C ALA A 28 -11.25 6.40 -17.55
N PRO A 29 -12.58 6.15 -17.39
CA PRO A 29 -13.56 7.23 -17.20
C PRO A 29 -13.25 8.04 -15.93
N TYR A 30 -13.56 9.33 -15.96
CA TYR A 30 -13.13 10.32 -14.95
C TYR A 30 -13.33 9.86 -13.50
N LYS A 31 -14.51 9.28 -13.19
CA LYS A 31 -14.83 8.87 -11.83
C LYS A 31 -13.95 7.71 -11.31
N ILE A 32 -13.61 6.75 -12.16
CA ILE A 32 -12.74 5.60 -11.79
C ILE A 32 -11.27 6.01 -11.87
N LYS A 33 -10.93 6.88 -12.84
CA LYS A 33 -9.58 7.41 -13.04
C LYS A 33 -8.99 7.97 -11.74
N ILE A 34 -9.70 8.88 -11.07
CA ILE A 34 -9.21 9.51 -9.84
C ILE A 34 -8.87 8.47 -8.78
N VAL A 35 -9.79 7.54 -8.50
CA VAL A 35 -9.59 6.54 -7.45
C VAL A 35 -8.47 5.57 -7.81
N SER A 36 -8.36 5.18 -9.07
CA SER A 36 -7.25 4.32 -9.54
C SER A 36 -5.87 5.00 -9.44
N ILE A 37 -5.78 6.31 -9.72
CA ILE A 37 -4.53 7.07 -9.55
C ILE A 37 -4.14 7.11 -8.06
N ILE A 38 -5.11 7.31 -7.15
CA ILE A 38 -4.87 7.29 -5.70
C ILE A 38 -4.31 5.94 -5.25
N ILE A 39 -4.88 4.82 -5.72
CA ILE A 39 -4.37 3.47 -5.40
C ILE A 39 -2.91 3.31 -5.84
N TYR A 40 -2.61 3.63 -7.10
CA TYR A 40 -1.25 3.48 -7.60
C TYR A 40 -0.26 4.40 -6.90
N PHE A 41 -0.69 5.60 -6.52
CA PHE A 41 0.11 6.50 -5.70
C PHE A 41 0.43 5.89 -4.32
N LEU A 42 -0.56 5.34 -3.62
CA LEU A 42 -0.35 4.65 -2.34
C LEU A 42 0.63 3.46 -2.47
N MET A 43 0.48 2.66 -3.53
CA MET A 43 1.37 1.53 -3.80
C MET A 43 2.80 1.98 -4.10
N ILE A 44 3.00 3.03 -4.89
CA ILE A 44 4.33 3.60 -5.16
C ILE A 44 4.98 4.06 -3.86
N MET A 45 4.25 4.76 -3.00
CA MET A 45 4.75 5.20 -1.69
C MET A 45 5.18 4.00 -0.83
N LYS A 46 4.42 2.90 -0.81
CA LYS A 46 4.85 1.65 -0.17
C LYS A 46 6.17 1.12 -0.75
N PHE A 47 6.32 1.06 -2.07
CA PHE A 47 7.55 0.56 -2.69
C PHE A 47 8.75 1.47 -2.40
N ILE A 48 8.54 2.80 -2.28
CA ILE A 48 9.56 3.73 -1.79
C ILE A 48 9.93 3.40 -0.33
N SER A 49 8.97 3.07 0.52
CA SER A 49 9.29 2.63 1.89
C SER A 49 10.11 1.34 1.90
N LEU A 50 9.82 0.40 1.01
CA LEU A 50 10.56 -0.86 0.90
C LEU A 50 12.00 -0.65 0.40
N THR A 51 12.24 0.32 -0.50
CA THR A 51 13.61 0.66 -0.92
C THR A 51 14.38 1.34 0.21
N LEU A 52 13.75 2.21 0.98
CA LEU A 52 14.39 2.89 2.11
C LEU A 52 14.80 1.89 3.22
N LEU A 53 14.04 0.81 3.42
CA LEU A 53 14.40 -0.28 4.34
C LEU A 53 15.67 -1.04 3.95
N VAL A 54 16.07 -0.99 2.68
CA VAL A 54 17.33 -1.58 2.19
C VAL A 54 18.51 -0.61 2.37
N VAL A 55 18.26 0.70 2.23
CA VAL A 55 19.32 1.71 2.16
C VAL A 55 19.64 2.33 3.53
N ILE A 56 18.63 2.52 4.39
CA ILE A 56 18.80 3.20 5.66
C ILE A 56 19.32 2.23 6.72
N ASN A 57 20.51 2.54 7.27
CA ASN A 57 21.07 1.78 8.39
C ASN A 57 20.55 2.21 9.76
N ASN A 58 19.98 3.42 9.88
CA ASN A 58 19.50 3.95 11.15
C ASN A 58 18.06 3.49 11.46
N ILE A 59 17.94 2.56 12.42
CA ILE A 59 16.67 1.96 12.86
C ILE A 59 15.66 3.02 13.33
N ARG A 60 16.12 4.12 13.96
CA ARG A 60 15.22 5.17 14.46
C ARG A 60 14.46 5.86 13.32
N ASN A 61 15.09 6.04 12.16
CA ASN A 61 14.44 6.64 10.99
C ASN A 61 13.42 5.69 10.36
N LEU A 62 13.61 4.38 10.53
CA LEU A 62 12.68 3.37 10.01
C LEU A 62 11.32 3.41 10.72
N TYR A 63 11.26 3.77 12.01
CA TYR A 63 9.98 3.91 12.71
C TYR A 63 9.06 4.98 12.10
N TRP A 64 9.61 6.01 11.45
CA TRP A 64 8.81 7.05 10.79
C TRP A 64 8.14 6.54 9.51
N LEU A 65 8.70 5.51 8.89
CA LEU A 65 8.19 4.88 7.68
C LEU A 65 7.01 3.95 7.95
N LYS A 66 6.65 3.70 9.22
CA LYS A 66 5.50 2.87 9.64
C LYS A 66 4.29 3.04 8.74
N TRP A 67 3.80 4.27 8.67
CA TRP A 67 2.55 4.58 7.98
C TRP A 67 2.61 4.28 6.49
N ILE A 68 3.75 4.58 5.87
CA ILE A 68 3.97 4.45 4.44
C ILE A 68 4.15 2.97 4.07
N TYR A 69 4.85 2.21 4.90
CA TYR A 69 5.07 0.77 4.72
C TYR A 69 3.75 -0.01 4.64
N PHE A 70 2.79 0.37 5.49
CA PHE A 70 1.49 -0.29 5.65
C PHE A 70 0.35 0.31 4.80
N PHE A 71 0.67 1.09 3.77
CA PHE A 71 -0.34 1.62 2.85
C PHE A 71 -1.05 0.54 2.01
N ASP A 72 -0.48 -0.66 1.91
CA ASP A 72 -1.15 -1.80 1.27
C ASP A 72 -2.42 -2.22 2.00
N PHE A 73 -2.46 -2.14 3.33
CA PHE A 73 -3.69 -2.41 4.09
C PHE A 73 -4.85 -1.52 3.66
N ILE A 74 -4.56 -0.31 3.17
CA ILE A 74 -5.58 0.61 2.66
C ILE A 74 -5.80 0.40 1.16
N ALA A 75 -4.73 0.26 0.38
CA ALA A 75 -4.83 0.12 -1.07
C ALA A 75 -5.59 -1.14 -1.50
N VAL A 76 -5.42 -2.27 -0.80
CA VAL A 76 -6.05 -3.56 -1.15
C VAL A 76 -7.58 -3.56 -0.96
N PRO A 77 -8.16 -3.12 0.18
CA PRO A 77 -9.60 -2.98 0.30
C PRO A 77 -10.20 -2.01 -0.73
N ILE A 78 -9.50 -0.92 -1.03
CA ILE A 78 -9.94 0.05 -2.04
C ILE A 78 -10.01 -0.60 -3.42
N THR A 79 -9.01 -1.38 -3.82
CA THR A 79 -9.04 -2.07 -5.12
C THR A 79 -10.18 -3.07 -5.20
N ILE A 80 -10.41 -3.86 -4.14
CA ILE A 80 -11.51 -4.84 -4.09
C ILE A 80 -12.86 -4.14 -4.29
N LEU A 81 -13.11 -3.03 -3.59
CA LEU A 81 -14.37 -2.29 -3.68
C LEU A 81 -14.60 -1.67 -5.07
N ILE A 82 -13.54 -1.15 -5.70
CA ILE A 82 -13.64 -0.61 -7.06
C ILE A 82 -13.87 -1.72 -8.09
N CYS A 83 -13.17 -2.85 -7.96
CA CYS A 83 -13.39 -4.00 -8.83
C CYS A 83 -14.85 -4.49 -8.70
N PHE A 84 -15.36 -4.60 -7.47
CA PHE A 84 -16.76 -4.93 -7.23
C PHE A 84 -17.72 -3.95 -7.88
N TYR A 85 -17.47 -2.64 -7.73
CA TYR A 85 -18.26 -1.60 -8.38
C TYR A 85 -18.28 -1.71 -9.91
N ILE A 86 -17.13 -2.00 -10.52
CA ILE A 86 -17.01 -2.18 -11.97
C ILE A 86 -17.81 -3.40 -12.42
N CYS A 87 -17.76 -4.50 -11.66
CA CYS A 87 -18.48 -5.74 -11.98
C CYS A 87 -19.99 -5.60 -11.81
N VAL A 88 -20.46 -4.93 -10.75
CA VAL A 88 -21.88 -4.80 -10.40
C VAL A 88 -22.53 -3.60 -11.10
N LYS A 89 -22.12 -3.30 -12.35
CA LYS A 89 -22.57 -2.13 -13.13
C LYS A 89 -24.03 -2.23 -13.59
N ASN A 90 -24.96 -2.42 -12.66
CA ASN A 90 -26.34 -1.99 -12.75
C ASN A 90 -26.38 -0.58 -12.16
N ASN A 91 -26.84 0.39 -12.94
CA ASN A 91 -26.84 1.85 -12.70
C ASN A 91 -27.48 2.35 -11.37
N LYS A 92 -27.79 1.47 -10.41
CA LYS A 92 -28.42 1.78 -9.13
C LYS A 92 -27.41 2.19 -8.04
N PHE A 93 -26.16 1.70 -8.09
CA PHE A 93 -25.16 2.01 -7.06
C PHE A 93 -24.35 3.26 -7.41
N SER A 94 -24.49 4.31 -6.59
CA SER A 94 -23.70 5.53 -6.77
C SER A 94 -22.27 5.35 -6.23
N LEU A 95 -21.29 5.89 -6.95
CA LEU A 95 -19.88 5.88 -6.51
C LEU A 95 -19.66 6.58 -5.17
N ASN A 96 -20.51 7.54 -4.83
CA ASN A 96 -20.40 8.28 -3.57
C ASN A 96 -20.54 7.32 -2.37
N TYR A 97 -21.44 6.34 -2.44
CA TYR A 97 -21.58 5.35 -1.37
C TYR A 97 -20.32 4.51 -1.20
N ILE A 98 -19.68 4.10 -2.30
CA ILE A 98 -18.45 3.33 -2.27
C ILE A 98 -17.29 4.16 -1.70
N ILE A 99 -17.21 5.45 -2.05
CA ILE A 99 -16.23 6.37 -1.48
C ILE A 99 -16.43 6.53 0.03
N CYS A 100 -17.67 6.66 0.50
CA CYS A 100 -17.96 6.69 1.94
C CYS A 100 -17.52 5.41 2.66
N ILE A 101 -17.80 4.25 2.06
CA ILE A 101 -17.37 2.94 2.61
C ILE A 101 -15.84 2.86 2.65
N ILE A 102 -15.16 3.27 1.57
CA ILE A 102 -13.70 3.35 1.50
C ILE A 102 -13.15 4.24 2.62
N ALA A 103 -13.73 5.42 2.83
CA ALA A 103 -13.29 6.35 3.87
C ALA A 103 -13.46 5.77 5.28
N LEU A 104 -14.59 5.07 5.53
CA LEU A 104 -14.82 4.38 6.80
C LEU A 104 -13.77 3.28 7.03
N ILE A 105 -13.59 2.39 6.05
CA ILE A 105 -12.62 1.27 6.15
C ILE A 105 -11.20 1.80 6.33
N SER A 106 -10.79 2.81 5.55
CA SER A 106 -9.45 3.38 5.66
C SER A 106 -9.21 4.04 7.02
N SER A 107 -10.21 4.73 7.58
CA SER A 107 -10.11 5.35 8.90
C SER A 107 -9.95 4.30 10.02
N VAL A 108 -10.72 3.22 9.96
CA VAL A 108 -10.65 2.09 10.90
C VAL A 108 -9.28 1.42 10.83
N LEU A 109 -8.79 1.15 9.62
CA LEU A 109 -7.47 0.53 9.41
C LEU A 109 -6.33 1.44 9.87
N MET A 110 -6.40 2.74 9.60
CA MET A 110 -5.43 3.72 10.10
C MET A 110 -5.41 3.75 11.63
N PHE A 111 -6.59 3.71 12.27
CA PHE A 111 -6.68 3.61 13.72
C PHE A 111 -5.99 2.35 14.26
N PHE A 112 -6.21 1.20 13.63
CA PHE A 112 -5.51 -0.02 14.01
C PHE A 112 -4.00 0.11 13.85
N ILE A 113 -3.50 0.52 12.68
CA ILE A 113 -2.06 0.70 12.43
C ILE A 113 -1.44 1.64 13.48
N SER A 114 -2.16 2.68 13.92
CA SER A 114 -1.71 3.59 14.97
C SER A 114 -1.42 2.88 16.31
N LYS A 115 -2.30 1.95 16.71
CA LYS A 115 -2.28 1.30 18.02
C LYS A 115 -1.25 0.16 18.12
N TYR A 116 -1.05 -0.60 17.05
CA TYR A 116 -0.15 -1.75 17.07
C TYR A 116 1.31 -1.31 17.21
N SER A 117 2.08 -1.96 18.08
CA SER A 117 3.52 -1.75 18.19
C SER A 117 4.24 -2.27 16.96
N LEU A 118 5.37 -1.63 16.61
CA LEU A 118 6.23 -2.09 15.54
C LEU A 118 7.41 -2.87 16.09
N ASN A 119 7.70 -4.00 15.45
CA ASN A 119 9.01 -4.62 15.51
C ASN A 119 9.77 -4.35 14.21
N ILE A 120 11.06 -4.03 14.31
CA ILE A 120 11.93 -3.81 13.16
C ILE A 120 13.13 -4.73 13.31
N ASP A 121 13.11 -5.82 12.54
CA ASP A 121 14.16 -6.83 12.57
C ASP A 121 15.03 -6.75 11.32
N MET A 122 16.33 -6.99 11.51
CA MET A 122 17.29 -7.04 10.42
C MET A 122 17.39 -8.47 9.89
N PHE A 123 16.89 -8.70 8.68
CA PHE A 123 16.92 -10.02 8.06
C PHE A 123 18.32 -10.33 7.51
N ASN A 124 18.94 -11.41 8.00
CA ASN A 124 20.26 -11.89 7.55
C ASN A 124 21.35 -10.79 7.50
N LYS A 125 21.28 -9.80 8.39
CA LYS A 125 22.19 -8.64 8.44
C LYS A 125 22.23 -7.79 7.15
N GLN A 126 21.22 -7.87 6.29
CA GLN A 126 21.24 -7.30 4.94
C GLN A 126 20.21 -6.18 4.72
N TYR A 127 18.99 -6.34 5.23
CA TYR A 127 17.92 -5.35 5.10
C TYR A 127 16.94 -5.48 6.26
N TYR A 128 16.12 -4.45 6.47
CA TYR A 128 15.14 -4.44 7.55
C TYR A 128 13.75 -4.88 7.10
N ILE A 129 13.03 -5.53 8.00
CA ILE A 129 11.62 -5.92 7.84
C ILE A 129 10.85 -5.28 8.99
N MET A 130 9.64 -4.79 8.71
CA MET A 130 8.73 -4.26 9.72
C MET A 130 7.57 -5.22 9.93
N GLU A 131 7.29 -5.54 11.18
CA GLU A 131 6.14 -6.37 11.57
C GLU A 131 5.29 -5.63 12.61
N LEU A 132 3.97 -5.69 12.44
CA LEU A 132 3.03 -5.20 13.44
C LEU A 132 2.85 -6.27 14.51
N LEU A 133 3.26 -5.96 15.73
CA LEU A 133 3.04 -6.82 16.89
C LEU A 133 1.66 -6.54 17.48
N THR A 134 0.88 -7.60 17.71
CA THR A 134 -0.37 -7.54 18.47
C THR A 134 -0.10 -6.94 19.86
N PRO A 135 -0.96 -6.03 20.37
CA PRO A 135 -0.79 -5.52 21.71
C PRO A 135 -0.85 -6.72 22.66
N ILE A 136 0.25 -6.92 23.40
CA ILE A 136 0.28 -7.86 24.51
C ILE A 136 -0.54 -7.19 25.61
N ASN A 137 -1.73 -7.71 25.89
CA ASN A 137 -2.51 -7.33 27.07
C ASN A 137 -1.76 -7.73 28.34
#